data_AF-A0A8H4KRU7-F1
#
_entry.id   AF-A0A8H4KRU7-F1
#
_cell.length_a   1.000
_cell.length_b   1.000
_cell.length_c   1.000
_cell.angle_alpha   90.00
_cell.angle_beta   90.00
_cell.angle_gamma   90.00
#
_symmetry.space_group_name_H-M   'P 1'
#
loop_
_entity.id
_entity.type
_entity.pdbx_description
1 polymer ?
#
loop_
_entity_poly.entity_id
_entity_poly.type
_entity_poly.pdbx_seq_one_letter_code
_entity_poly.pdbx_strand_id
1 'polypeptide(L)'
;MVYEPTTRHPNGARLLALDGGGVRGVMALEILDEIMNRVKTRKGLSETCRPADYFELAAGTSTGGIIGIMLLGTGYTKPDSPSESWFQLVGVAAEVMEFSTNTNAKAKDFTRHMTTLNLRGEHKETKYVRLNPSLGKSQIGLADYDKMAELKKMARDYIKDERNQPWINKAVDA
;
A
#
# COMPACT_ATOMS: atom_id res chain seq x y z
N MET A 1 18.82 -19.96 -2.29
CA MET A 1 19.13 -18.57 -2.68
C MET A 1 18.47 -17.67 -1.64
N VAL A 2 19.22 -16.82 -0.95
CA VAL A 2 18.67 -15.88 0.04
C VAL A 2 18.09 -14.70 -0.74
N TYR A 3 16.85 -14.31 -0.46
CA TYR A 3 16.21 -13.16 -1.09
C TYR A 3 16.94 -11.87 -0.68
N GLU A 4 17.44 -11.12 -1.67
CA GLU A 4 18.06 -9.80 -1.45
C GLU A 4 17.17 -8.70 -2.03
N PRO A 5 16.64 -7.78 -1.19
CA PRO A 5 15.81 -6.69 -1.67
C PRO A 5 16.65 -5.64 -2.39
N THR A 6 16.10 -5.06 -3.47
CA THR A 6 16.75 -4.00 -4.27
C THR A 6 17.10 -2.76 -3.44
N THR A 7 16.32 -2.46 -2.40
CA THR A 7 16.57 -1.32 -1.51
C THR A 7 16.39 -1.72 -0.05
N ARG A 8 17.20 -1.14 0.83
CA ARG A 8 16.99 -1.19 2.28
C ARG A 8 16.85 0.22 2.84
N HIS A 9 16.05 0.38 3.89
CA HIS A 9 15.99 1.64 4.61
C HIS A 9 17.35 1.90 5.31
N PRO A 10 17.98 3.07 5.15
CA PRO A 10 19.36 3.29 5.60
C PRO A 10 19.51 3.23 7.12
N ASN A 11 18.50 3.65 7.87
CA ASN A 11 18.56 3.83 9.33
C ASN A 11 17.44 3.07 10.08
N GLY A 12 16.85 2.03 9.49
CA GLY A 12 15.67 1.38 10.10
C GLY A 12 14.93 0.41 9.19
N ALA A 13 13.60 0.42 9.29
CA ALA A 13 12.70 -0.42 8.51
C ALA A 13 11.46 0.35 8.05
N ARG A 14 10.97 0.03 6.85
CA ARG A 14 9.73 0.49 6.25
C ARG A 14 8.66 -0.58 6.45
N LEU A 15 7.55 -0.20 7.07
CA LEU A 15 6.40 -1.06 7.30
C LEU A 15 5.25 -0.65 6.37
N LEU A 16 4.82 -1.56 5.50
CA LEU A 16 3.58 -1.42 4.73
C LEU A 16 2.41 -1.98 5.54
N ALA A 17 1.41 -1.16 5.83
CA ALA A 17 0.19 -1.61 6.51
C ALA A 17 -1.03 -1.48 5.60
N LEU A 18 -1.76 -2.58 5.38
CA LEU A 18 -2.97 -2.59 4.54
C LEU A 18 -4.21 -2.89 5.39
N ASP A 19 -5.13 -1.93 5.42
CA ASP A 19 -6.43 -2.06 6.09
C ASP A 19 -7.32 -3.07 5.32
N GLY A 20 -8.14 -3.83 6.06
CA GLY A 20 -9.13 -4.73 5.46
C GLY A 20 -10.34 -3.98 4.94
N GLY A 21 -10.90 -4.40 3.80
CA GLY A 21 -12.00 -3.66 3.17
C GLY A 21 -12.77 -4.35 2.05
N GLY A 22 -12.62 -5.66 1.87
CA GLY A 22 -13.20 -6.41 0.75
C GLY A 22 -12.72 -5.88 -0.58
N VAL A 23 -13.62 -5.77 -1.57
CA VAL A 23 -13.34 -5.25 -2.93
C VAL A 23 -12.66 -3.86 -2.91
N ARG A 24 -12.88 -3.06 -1.87
CA ARG A 24 -12.28 -1.72 -1.71
C ARG A 24 -10.76 -1.77 -1.53
N GLY A 25 -10.19 -2.94 -1.22
CA GLY A 25 -8.74 -3.16 -1.22
C GLY A 25 -8.07 -2.82 -2.54
N VAL A 26 -8.81 -2.88 -3.67
CA VAL A 26 -8.32 -2.43 -4.97
C VAL A 26 -7.85 -0.97 -4.96
N MET A 27 -8.47 -0.10 -4.15
CA MET A 27 -8.05 1.29 -4.05
C MET A 27 -6.68 1.42 -3.38
N ALA A 28 -6.42 0.61 -2.33
CA ALA A 28 -5.13 0.59 -1.66
C ALA A 28 -4.03 0.08 -2.60
N LEU A 29 -4.35 -0.90 -3.45
CA LEU A 29 -3.42 -1.43 -4.46
C LEU A 29 -3.11 -0.40 -5.56
N GLU A 30 -4.10 0.31 -6.09
CA GLU A 30 -3.86 1.36 -7.10
C GLU A 30 -3.05 2.53 -6.51
N ILE A 31 -3.23 2.86 -5.23
CA ILE A 31 -2.42 3.88 -4.54
C ILE A 31 -0.99 3.37 -4.30
N LEU A 32 -0.84 2.12 -3.88
CA LEU A 32 0.48 1.52 -3.66
C LEU A 32 1.28 1.47 -4.97
N ASP A 33 0.65 1.10 -6.08
CA ASP A 33 1.24 1.12 -7.42
C ASP A 33 1.88 2.49 -7.74
N GLU A 34 1.08 3.54 -7.60
CA GLU A 34 1.52 4.90 -7.86
C GLU A 34 2.71 5.28 -6.96
N ILE A 35 2.67 4.90 -5.68
CA ILE A 35 3.80 5.14 -4.76
C ILE A 35 5.05 4.43 -5.27
N MET A 36 4.95 3.15 -5.67
CA MET A 36 6.09 2.39 -6.18
C MET A 36 6.66 2.99 -7.48
N ASN A 37 5.79 3.46 -8.38
CA ASN A 37 6.21 4.14 -9.61
C ASN A 37 6.90 5.50 -9.33
N ARG A 38 6.42 6.25 -8.33
CA ARG A 38 7.10 7.47 -7.89
C ARG A 38 8.43 7.18 -7.20
N VAL A 39 8.51 6.13 -6.39
CA VAL A 39 9.76 5.67 -5.76
C VAL A 39 10.79 5.31 -6.81
N LYS A 40 10.42 4.58 -7.87
CA LYS A 40 11.29 4.29 -9.03
C LYS A 40 11.93 5.58 -9.55
N THR A 41 11.10 6.56 -9.89
CA THR A 41 11.55 7.84 -10.44
C THR A 41 12.45 8.58 -9.45
N ARG A 42 12.06 8.64 -8.17
CA ARG A 42 12.76 9.36 -7.11
C ARG A 42 14.14 8.77 -6.81
N LYS A 43 14.27 7.44 -6.86
CA LYS A 43 15.52 6.71 -6.62
C LYS A 43 16.35 6.47 -7.90
N GLY A 44 15.85 6.84 -9.07
CA GLY A 44 16.52 6.63 -10.34
C GLY A 44 16.66 5.15 -10.73
N LEU A 45 15.69 4.31 -10.34
CA LEU A 45 15.70 2.87 -10.66
C LEU A 45 15.31 2.64 -12.13
N SER A 46 15.96 1.67 -12.79
CA SER A 46 15.65 1.28 -14.17
C SER A 46 14.22 0.73 -14.31
N GLU A 47 13.76 0.01 -13.29
CA GLU A 47 12.45 -0.64 -13.23
C GLU A 47 11.74 -0.36 -11.90
N THR A 48 10.41 -0.53 -11.89
CA THR A 48 9.63 -0.39 -10.66
C THR A 48 9.95 -1.57 -9.75
N CYS A 49 10.55 -1.32 -8.61
CA CYS A 49 10.84 -2.36 -7.63
C CYS A 49 9.55 -2.90 -7.02
N ARG A 50 9.53 -4.18 -6.65
CA ARG A 50 8.36 -4.78 -5.99
C ARG A 50 8.21 -4.20 -4.58
N PRO A 51 7.01 -4.21 -3.99
CA PRO A 51 6.85 -3.86 -2.58
C PRO A 51 7.79 -4.64 -1.65
N ALA A 52 8.07 -5.93 -1.91
CA ALA A 52 9.04 -6.70 -1.12
C ALA A 52 10.50 -6.20 -1.22
N ASP A 53 10.86 -5.54 -2.33
CA ASP A 53 12.19 -4.97 -2.53
C ASP A 53 12.34 -3.59 -1.85
N TYR A 54 11.24 -3.08 -1.28
CA TYR A 54 11.14 -1.74 -0.69
C TYR A 54 10.63 -1.75 0.75
N PHE A 55 9.77 -2.67 1.16
CA PHE A 55 9.26 -2.73 2.52
C PHE A 55 9.92 -3.90 3.25
N GLU A 56 10.61 -3.63 4.36
CA GLU A 56 11.19 -4.69 5.19
C GLU A 56 10.11 -5.47 5.94
N LEU A 57 8.96 -4.84 6.20
CA LEU A 57 7.84 -5.43 6.91
C LEU A 57 6.54 -5.09 6.17
N ALA A 58 5.58 -6.01 6.21
CA ALA A 58 4.18 -5.66 5.94
C ALA A 58 3.27 -6.31 6.96
N ALA A 59 2.20 -5.61 7.24
CA ALA A 59 1.11 -6.04 8.07
C ALA A 59 -0.20 -5.74 7.34
N GLY A 60 -1.25 -6.44 7.71
CA GLY A 60 -2.57 -6.10 7.27
C GLY A 60 -3.62 -6.92 7.97
N THR A 61 -4.85 -6.45 7.93
CA THR A 61 -5.98 -7.13 8.53
C THR A 61 -6.89 -7.63 7.42
N SER A 62 -7.40 -8.86 7.53
CA SER A 62 -8.39 -9.39 6.57
C SER A 62 -7.80 -9.38 5.14
N THR A 63 -8.45 -8.73 4.17
CA THR A 63 -7.95 -8.54 2.80
C THR A 63 -6.52 -8.03 2.77
N GLY A 64 -6.20 -7.03 3.60
CA GLY A 64 -4.88 -6.42 3.63
C GLY A 64 -3.79 -7.34 4.14
N GLY A 65 -4.13 -8.31 5.01
CA GLY A 65 -3.18 -9.31 5.50
C GLY A 65 -2.80 -10.31 4.41
N ILE A 66 -3.80 -10.75 3.63
CA ILE A 66 -3.59 -11.62 2.47
C ILE A 66 -2.75 -10.90 1.42
N ILE A 67 -3.09 -9.64 1.10
CA ILE A 67 -2.30 -8.82 0.18
C ILE A 67 -0.86 -8.67 0.71
N GLY A 68 -0.68 -8.40 2.01
CA GLY A 68 0.65 -8.31 2.62
C GLY A 68 1.47 -9.60 2.45
N ILE A 69 0.87 -10.76 2.69
CA ILE A 69 1.51 -12.07 2.49
C ILE A 69 1.83 -12.30 1.00
N MET A 70 0.93 -11.95 0.10
CA MET A 70 1.18 -12.09 -1.34
C MET A 70 2.34 -11.21 -1.80
N LEU A 71 2.37 -9.95 -1.35
CA LEU A 71 3.38 -8.97 -1.72
C LEU A 71 4.77 -9.30 -1.16
N LEU A 72 4.87 -9.80 0.09
CA LEU A 72 6.16 -10.12 0.74
C LEU A 72 6.54 -11.60 0.70
N GLY A 73 5.57 -12.49 0.94
CA GLY A 73 5.81 -13.89 1.24
C GLY A 73 5.97 -14.78 0.03
N THR A 74 5.40 -14.43 -1.13
CA THR A 74 5.50 -15.32 -2.30
C THR A 74 6.78 -15.12 -3.10
N GLY A 75 7.43 -13.96 -3.00
CA GLY A 75 8.70 -13.66 -3.66
C GLY A 75 8.72 -13.99 -5.16
N TYR A 76 7.56 -14.19 -5.80
CA TYR A 76 7.46 -14.95 -7.04
C TYR A 76 8.11 -14.15 -8.18
N THR A 77 9.29 -14.61 -8.59
CA THR A 77 10.03 -14.13 -9.74
C THR A 77 9.78 -15.09 -10.88
N LYS A 78 9.01 -14.67 -11.90
CA LYS A 78 9.19 -15.27 -13.23
C LYS A 78 10.41 -14.56 -13.84
N PRO A 79 11.47 -15.28 -14.25
CA PRO A 79 12.69 -14.69 -14.81
C PRO A 79 12.46 -13.79 -16.02
N ASP A 80 11.36 -14.00 -16.75
CA ASP A 80 10.99 -13.26 -17.96
C ASP A 80 9.67 -12.48 -17.84
N SER A 81 9.18 -12.20 -16.62
CA SER A 81 7.95 -11.42 -16.51
C SER A 81 8.23 -9.93 -16.64
N PRO A 82 7.46 -9.19 -17.47
CA PRO A 82 7.43 -7.74 -17.43
C PRO A 82 7.21 -7.25 -15.99
N SER A 83 7.68 -6.02 -15.70
CA SER A 83 7.41 -5.28 -14.46
C SER A 83 5.92 -5.19 -14.08
N GLU A 84 5.03 -5.63 -14.96
CA GLU A 84 3.59 -5.80 -14.72
C GLU A 84 3.21 -7.10 -13.97
N SER A 85 4.17 -7.95 -13.59
CA SER A 85 3.90 -9.27 -12.98
C SER A 85 3.10 -9.20 -11.67
N TRP A 86 3.36 -8.18 -10.84
CA TRP A 86 2.63 -8.04 -9.59
C TRP A 86 1.19 -7.55 -9.82
N PHE A 87 0.83 -7.01 -11.00
CA PHE A 87 -0.57 -6.74 -11.37
C PHE A 87 -1.37 -8.02 -11.66
N GLN A 88 -0.74 -9.11 -12.11
CA GLN A 88 -1.43 -10.41 -12.19
C GLN A 88 -1.78 -10.92 -10.78
N LEU A 89 -0.93 -10.61 -9.82
CA LEU A 89 -1.15 -10.82 -8.38
C LEU A 89 -2.31 -9.96 -7.84
N VAL A 90 -2.59 -8.78 -8.40
CA VAL A 90 -3.81 -8.00 -8.10
C VAL A 90 -5.07 -8.76 -8.53
N GLY A 91 -5.02 -9.51 -9.64
CA GLY A 91 -6.12 -10.39 -10.07
C GLY A 91 -6.36 -11.55 -9.10
N VAL A 92 -5.30 -12.19 -8.62
CA VAL A 92 -5.38 -13.27 -7.61
C VAL A 92 -5.82 -12.70 -6.25
N ALA A 93 -5.29 -11.55 -5.86
CA ALA A 93 -5.72 -10.86 -4.66
C ALA A 93 -7.21 -10.53 -4.73
N ALA A 94 -7.72 -10.10 -5.90
CA ALA A 94 -9.13 -9.80 -6.15
C ALA A 94 -10.06 -10.99 -5.93
N GLU A 95 -9.65 -12.18 -6.36
CA GLU A 95 -10.37 -13.43 -6.09
C GLU A 95 -10.38 -13.75 -4.59
N VAL A 96 -9.27 -13.52 -3.90
CA VAL A 96 -9.19 -13.74 -2.44
C VAL A 96 -9.89 -12.63 -1.62
N MET A 97 -10.21 -11.48 -2.22
CA MET A 97 -10.98 -10.41 -1.55
C MET A 97 -12.42 -10.84 -1.21
N GLU A 98 -12.93 -11.94 -1.80
CA GLU A 98 -14.27 -12.52 -1.57
C GLU A 98 -14.61 -12.77 -0.10
N PHE A 99 -13.60 -12.99 0.76
CA PHE A 99 -13.82 -13.52 2.11
C PHE A 99 -13.61 -12.53 3.28
N SER A 100 -13.54 -11.21 3.07
CA SER A 100 -12.91 -10.32 4.07
C SER A 100 -13.68 -9.05 4.49
N THR A 101 -14.00 -8.91 5.79
CA THR A 101 -14.69 -7.74 6.41
C THR A 101 -13.79 -6.83 7.29
N ASN A 102 -14.29 -5.61 7.61
CA ASN A 102 -13.61 -4.32 7.98
C ASN A 102 -12.93 -4.11 9.36
N THR A 103 -12.05 -3.09 9.47
CA THR A 103 -11.85 -2.22 10.68
C THR A 103 -11.21 -0.84 10.35
N ASN A 104 -11.79 0.29 10.79
CA ASN A 104 -11.26 1.67 10.56
C ASN A 104 -10.95 2.47 11.85
N ALA A 105 -11.57 2.14 12.99
CA ALA A 105 -11.49 2.95 14.22
C ALA A 105 -10.10 2.98 14.88
N LYS A 106 -9.36 1.87 14.86
CA LYS A 106 -8.08 1.72 15.59
C LYS A 106 -6.93 2.56 15.03
N ALA A 107 -6.95 2.86 13.74
CA ALA A 107 -5.84 3.56 13.11
C ALA A 107 -5.85 5.08 13.33
N LYS A 108 -7.00 5.69 13.65
CA LYS A 108 -7.05 7.12 14.03
C LYS A 108 -6.37 7.37 15.39
N ASP A 109 -6.52 6.43 16.32
CA ASP A 109 -5.87 6.49 17.63
C ASP A 109 -4.35 6.29 17.50
N PHE A 110 -3.93 5.41 16.57
CA PHE A 110 -2.52 5.18 16.27
C PHE A 110 -1.82 6.42 15.71
N THR A 111 -2.43 7.15 14.76
CA THR A 111 -1.84 8.38 14.21
C THR A 111 -1.58 9.42 15.29
N ARG A 112 -2.52 9.61 16.22
CA ARG A 112 -2.36 10.54 17.35
C ARG A 112 -1.21 10.11 18.26
N HIS A 113 -1.15 8.83 18.57
CA HIS A 113 -0.09 8.26 19.41
C HIS A 113 1.30 8.45 18.78
N MET A 114 1.43 8.22 17.47
CA MET A 114 2.70 8.41 16.75
C MET A 114 3.15 9.87 16.72
N THR A 115 2.23 10.81 16.50
CA THR A 115 2.56 12.25 16.57
C THR A 115 3.10 12.62 17.95
N THR A 116 2.54 12.06 19.02
CA THR A 116 3.03 12.27 20.39
C THR A 116 4.40 11.60 20.64
N LEU A 117 4.63 10.40 20.10
CA LEU A 117 5.93 9.72 20.25
C LEU A 117 7.05 10.45 19.51
N ASN A 118 6.79 10.99 18.31
CA ASN A 118 7.78 11.74 17.53
C ASN A 118 8.29 13.02 18.21
N LEU A 119 7.60 13.50 19.27
CA LEU A 119 8.08 14.62 20.09
C LEU A 119 9.21 14.20 21.05
N ARG A 120 9.42 12.89 21.26
CA ARG A 120 10.53 12.34 22.04
C ARG A 120 11.73 12.18 21.11
N GLY A 121 12.92 12.64 21.55
CA GLY A 121 14.13 12.67 20.74
C GLY A 121 14.50 11.32 20.10
N GLU A 122 14.18 10.21 20.78
CA GLU A 122 14.45 8.83 20.33
C GLU A 122 13.58 8.36 19.14
N HIS A 123 12.43 9.00 18.89
CA HIS A 123 11.49 8.62 17.81
C HIS A 123 11.26 9.73 16.79
N LYS A 124 12.07 10.79 16.83
CA LYS A 124 11.89 12.00 16.02
C LYS A 124 11.93 11.73 14.51
N GLU A 125 12.61 10.66 14.10
CA GLU A 125 12.75 10.28 12.69
C GLU A 125 11.67 9.32 12.17
N THR A 126 10.76 8.82 13.02
CA THR A 126 9.73 7.88 12.57
C THR A 126 8.66 8.59 11.73
N LYS A 127 8.68 8.36 10.42
CA LYS A 127 7.65 8.87 9.52
C LYS A 127 6.44 7.96 9.52
N TYR A 128 5.28 8.52 9.85
CA TYR A 128 3.98 7.86 9.69
C TYR A 128 3.17 8.57 8.60
N VAL A 129 2.63 7.78 7.67
CA VAL A 129 1.72 8.22 6.62
C VAL A 129 0.56 7.24 6.53
N ARG A 130 -0.66 7.78 6.50
CA ARG A 130 -1.88 7.01 6.26
C ARG A 130 -2.64 7.63 5.10
N LEU A 131 -2.86 6.83 4.06
CA LEU A 131 -3.68 7.20 2.92
C LEU A 131 -5.04 6.53 3.10
N ASN A 132 -6.10 7.33 3.12
CA ASN A 132 -7.46 6.87 3.33
C ASN A 132 -8.36 7.51 2.29
N PRO A 133 -8.44 6.94 1.07
CA PRO A 133 -9.30 7.48 0.03
C PRO A 133 -10.77 7.40 0.45
N SER A 134 -11.51 8.48 0.22
CA SER A 134 -12.94 8.54 0.54
C SER A 134 -13.76 7.90 -0.57
N LEU A 135 -14.80 7.15 -0.20
CA LEU A 135 -15.83 6.68 -1.14
C LEU A 135 -16.81 7.81 -1.53
N GLY A 136 -16.66 9.00 -0.94
CA GLY A 136 -17.53 10.14 -1.19
C GLY A 136 -18.98 9.82 -0.83
N LYS A 137 -19.88 9.99 -1.80
CA LYS A 137 -21.31 9.64 -1.68
C LYS A 137 -21.62 8.23 -2.16
N SER A 138 -20.67 7.52 -2.76
CA SER A 138 -20.90 6.19 -3.30
C SER A 138 -21.07 5.18 -2.16
N GLN A 139 -22.20 4.49 -2.15
CA GLN A 139 -22.41 3.34 -1.29
C GLN A 139 -21.87 2.11 -2.00
N ILE A 140 -20.58 1.83 -1.78
CA ILE A 140 -19.91 0.63 -2.27
C ILE A 140 -19.71 -0.32 -1.10
N GLY A 141 -20.41 -1.43 -1.15
CA GLY A 141 -20.29 -2.54 -0.22
C GLY A 141 -18.93 -3.24 -0.33
N LEU A 142 -18.64 -4.13 0.61
CA LEU A 142 -17.39 -4.89 0.62
C LEU A 142 -17.35 -5.99 -0.46
N ALA A 143 -18.50 -6.35 -1.01
CA ALA A 143 -18.68 -7.41 -1.99
C ALA A 143 -19.24 -6.90 -3.35
N ASP A 144 -19.22 -5.58 -3.58
CA ASP A 144 -19.70 -4.97 -4.83
C ASP A 144 -18.64 -5.09 -5.94
N TYR A 145 -18.37 -6.30 -6.41
CA TYR A 145 -17.33 -6.60 -7.42
C TYR A 145 -17.58 -5.94 -8.78
N ASP A 146 -18.85 -5.71 -9.11
CA ASP A 146 -19.27 -4.96 -10.29
C ASP A 146 -18.78 -3.50 -10.29
N LYS A 147 -18.46 -2.95 -9.11
CA LYS A 147 -17.98 -1.56 -8.95
C LYS A 147 -16.47 -1.44 -8.91
N MET A 148 -15.71 -2.48 -9.25
CA MET A 148 -14.24 -2.42 -9.29
C MET A 148 -13.71 -1.29 -10.19
N ALA A 149 -14.32 -1.06 -11.34
CA ALA A 149 -13.92 0.03 -12.25
C ALA A 149 -14.13 1.42 -11.61
N GLU A 150 -15.23 1.59 -10.85
CA GLU A 150 -15.51 2.82 -10.10
C GLU A 150 -14.48 3.03 -8.99
N LEU A 151 -14.15 1.99 -8.23
CA LEU A 151 -13.14 2.03 -7.17
C LEU A 151 -11.76 2.40 -7.71
N LYS A 152 -11.34 1.83 -8.84
CA LYS A 152 -10.09 2.21 -9.53
C LYS A 152 -10.10 3.67 -9.95
N LYS A 153 -11.22 4.15 -10.52
CA LYS A 153 -11.37 5.56 -10.87
C LYS A 153 -11.26 6.46 -9.64
N MET A 154 -11.93 6.12 -8.54
CA MET A 154 -11.85 6.87 -7.28
C MET A 154 -10.43 6.93 -6.73
N ALA A 155 -9.68 5.82 -6.80
CA ALA A 155 -8.28 5.79 -6.37
C ALA A 155 -7.42 6.73 -7.22
N ARG A 156 -7.61 6.72 -8.55
CA ARG A 156 -6.91 7.64 -9.47
C ARG A 156 -7.28 9.09 -9.24
N ASP A 157 -8.56 9.38 -8.97
CA ASP A 157 -9.02 10.73 -8.64
C ASP A 157 -8.40 11.20 -7.31
N TYR A 158 -8.33 10.31 -6.30
CA TYR A 158 -7.64 10.58 -5.04
C TYR A 158 -6.14 10.87 -5.23
N ILE A 159 -5.47 10.10 -6.10
CA ILE A 159 -4.05 10.28 -6.44
C ILE A 159 -3.80 11.61 -7.15
N LYS A 160 -4.74 12.10 -7.97
CA LYS A 160 -4.58 13.35 -8.73
C LYS A 160 -4.91 14.60 -7.93
N ASP A 161 -5.67 14.45 -6.85
CA ASP A 161 -6.07 15.56 -6.00
C ASP A 161 -4.84 16.22 -5.34
N GLU A 162 -4.68 17.52 -5.58
CA GLU A 162 -3.58 18.33 -5.05
C GLU A 162 -3.51 18.30 -3.52
N ARG A 163 -4.66 18.17 -2.85
CA ARG A 163 -4.76 18.12 -1.39
C ARG A 163 -4.09 16.87 -0.80
N ASN A 164 -3.98 15.80 -1.59
CA ASN A 164 -3.37 14.54 -1.16
C ASN A 164 -1.88 14.45 -1.50
N GLN A 165 -1.36 15.30 -2.40
CA GLN A 165 0.06 15.26 -2.81
C GLN A 165 1.04 15.38 -1.65
N PRO A 166 0.84 16.22 -0.62
CA PRO A 166 1.78 16.28 0.50
C PRO A 166 1.93 14.93 1.21
N TRP A 167 0.84 14.17 1.35
CA TRP A 167 0.86 12.86 1.99
C TRP A 167 1.44 11.78 1.08
N ILE A 168 1.09 11.79 -0.20
CA ILE A 168 1.64 10.86 -1.19
C ILE A 168 3.16 11.07 -1.33
N ASN A 169 3.61 12.31 -1.47
CA ASN A 169 5.03 12.63 -1.54
C ASN A 169 5.76 12.27 -0.25
N LYS A 170 5.14 12.50 0.92
CA LYS A 170 5.69 12.05 2.20
C LYS A 170 5.85 10.52 2.26
N ALA A 171 4.94 9.75 1.65
CA ALA A 171 5.07 8.29 1.55
C ALA A 171 6.19 7.87 0.59
N VAL A 172 6.38 8.59 -0.51
CA VAL A 172 7.46 8.34 -1.48
C VAL A 172 8.84 8.67 -0.89
N ASP A 173 8.93 9.70 -0.05
CA ASP A 173 10.16 10.13 0.62
C ASP A 173 10.43 9.38 1.94
N ALA A 174 9.60 8.40 2.30
CA ALA A 174 9.71 7.63 3.55
C ALA A 174 10.66 6.44 3.45
#